data_AF-A0A9P7JL11-F1
#
_entry.id   AF-A0A9P7JL11-F1
#
_cell.length_a   1.000
_cell.length_b   1.000
_cell.length_c   1.000
_cell.angle_alpha   90.00
_cell.angle_beta   90.00
_cell.angle_gamma   90.00
#
_symmetry.space_group_name_H-M   'P 1'
#
loop_
_entity.id
_entity.type
_entity.pdbx_description
1 polymer ?
#
loop_
_entity_poly.entity_id
_entity_poly.type
_entity_poly.pdbx_seq_one_letter_code
_entity_poly.pdbx_strand_id
1 'polypeptide(L)' 'MMAWKLHLINEAGFPPGVVNVISGYGNTVGNAISSHMRIEKVAFTGSTLVGRKIMEAAVKSNLKRFTEKTRCK' A
#
# COMPACT_ATOMS: atom_id res chain seq x y z
N MET A 1 -5.30 -16.00 2.06
CA MET A 1 -6.07 -16.04 0.79
C MET A 1 -5.34 -15.40 -0.41
N MET A 2 -4.16 -14.76 -0.28
CA MET A 2 -3.47 -14.08 -1.41
C MET A 2 -2.33 -14.85 -2.09
N ALA A 3 -1.87 -15.98 -1.55
CA ALA A 3 -0.65 -16.65 -2.02
C ALA A 3 -0.74 -17.20 -3.46
N TRP A 4 -1.90 -17.66 -3.92
CA TRP A 4 -2.04 -18.29 -5.24
C TRP A 4 -1.95 -17.30 -6.41
N LYS A 5 -2.30 -16.02 -6.21
CA LYS A 5 -2.24 -15.01 -7.29
C LYS A 5 -0.82 -14.63 -7.70
N LEU A 6 0.16 -14.85 -6.82
CA LEU A 6 1.57 -14.59 -7.13
C LEU A 6 2.09 -15.49 -8.25
N HIS A 7 1.56 -16.71 -8.35
CA HIS A 7 1.91 -17.63 -9.43
C HIS A 7 1.56 -17.06 -10.81
N LEU A 8 0.38 -16.44 -10.94
CA LEU A 8 -0.08 -15.82 -12.19
C LEU A 8 0.81 -14.64 -12.62
N ILE A 9 1.37 -13.89 -11.67
CA ILE A 9 2.28 -12.78 -11.97
C ILE A 9 3.61 -13.31 -12.52
N ASN A 10 4.08 -14.44 -12.00
CA ASN A 10 5.28 -15.10 -12.50
C ASN A 10 5.05 -15.69 -13.89
N GLU A 11 3.90 -16.31 -14.13
CA GLU A 11 3.50 -16.83 -15.44
C GLU A 11 3.31 -15.72 -16.49
N ALA A 12 2.82 -14.55 -16.08
CA ALA A 12 2.65 -13.39 -16.95
C ALA A 12 3.96 -12.75 -17.42
N GLY A 13 5.12 -13.17 -16.91
CA GLY A 13 6.43 -12.77 -17.42
C GLY A 13 6.84 -11.34 -17.06
N PHE A 14 6.35 -10.78 -15.95
CA PHE A 14 6.79 -9.46 -15.49
C PHE A 14 8.29 -9.48 -15.11
N PRO A 15 9.07 -8.45 -15.47
CA PRO A 15 10.45 -8.33 -15.02
C PRO A 15 10.57 -8.35 -13.48
N PRO A 16 11.66 -8.91 -12.94
CA PRO A 16 11.87 -8.95 -11.50
C PRO A 16 11.87 -7.53 -10.91
N GLY A 17 11.11 -7.33 -9.83
CA GLY A 17 11.03 -6.05 -9.11
C GLY A 17 9.87 -5.13 -9.51
N VAL A 18 9.14 -5.43 -10.58
CA VAL A 18 7.94 -4.64 -10.99
C VAL A 18 6.80 -4.79 -10.00
N VAL A 19 6.56 -6.02 -9.51
CA VAL A 19 5.51 -6.32 -8.54
C VAL A 19 6.14 -6.93 -7.29
N ASN A 20 5.99 -6.24 -6.17
CA ASN A 20 6.45 -6.72 -4.86
C ASN A 20 5.24 -6.86 -3.94
N VAL A 21 5.05 -8.06 -3.38
CA VAL A 21 3.98 -8.33 -2.42
C VAL A 21 4.61 -8.61 -1.06
N ILE A 22 4.28 -7.76 -0.09
CA ILE A 22 4.76 -7.88 1.29
C ILE A 22 3.55 -8.18 2.17
N SER A 23 3.55 -9.34 2.81
CA SER A 23 2.53 -9.71 3.78
C SER A 23 2.95 -9.30 5.19
N GLY A 24 2.09 -8.56 5.88
CA GLY A 24 2.28 -8.22 7.28
C GLY A 24 1.13 -7.38 7.82
N TYR A 25 1.28 -6.92 9.06
CA TYR A 25 0.26 -6.13 9.73
C TYR A 25 0.26 -4.67 9.25
N GLY A 26 -0.92 -4.05 9.28
CA GLY A 26 -1.08 -2.65 8.85
C GLY A 26 -0.29 -1.65 9.70
N ASN A 27 -0.11 -1.92 11.00
CA ASN A 27 0.64 -1.04 11.90
C ASN A 27 2.16 -1.02 11.62
N THR A 28 2.72 -2.12 11.13
CA THR A 28 4.14 -2.25 10.82
C THR A 28 4.38 -1.97 9.35
N VAL A 29 3.84 -2.81 8.46
CA VAL A 29 4.07 -2.74 7.02
C VAL A 29 3.37 -1.54 6.40
N GLY A 30 2.09 -1.33 6.75
CA GLY A 30 1.32 -0.20 6.20
C GLY A 30 1.91 1.15 6.59
N ASN A 31 2.38 1.27 7.83
CA ASN A 31 3.01 2.50 8.33
C ASN A 31 4.42 2.71 7.75
N ALA A 32 5.20 1.64 7.54
CA ALA A 32 6.48 1.73 6.85
C ALA A 32 6.29 2.24 5.42
N ILE A 33 5.32 1.70 4.67
CA ILE A 33 5.02 2.13 3.29
C ILE A 33 4.56 3.59 3.24
N SER A 34 3.65 3.98 4.13
CA SER A 34 3.14 5.36 4.16
C SER A 34 4.21 6.39 4.51
N SER A 35 5.18 6.05 5.36
CA SER A 35 6.28 6.93 5.78
C SER A 35 7.53 6.88 4.87
N HIS A 36 7.65 5.89 3.98
CA HIS A 36 8.88 5.69 3.20
C HIS A 36 9.15 6.78 2.14
N MET A 37 10.21 7.57 2.26
CA MET A 37 10.47 8.76 1.42
C MET A 37 10.48 8.51 -0.10
N ARG A 38 10.91 7.31 -0.55
CA ARG A 38 11.04 6.98 -1.98
C ARG A 38 9.77 6.51 -2.68
N ILE A 39 8.63 6.45 -1.97
CA ILE A 39 7.36 6.04 -2.57
C ILE A 39 6.64 7.29 -3.08
N GLU A 40 6.19 7.28 -4.32
CA GLU A 40 5.53 8.46 -4.93
C GLU A 40 4.02 8.49 -4.71
N LYS A 41 3.37 7.32 -4.67
CA LYS A 41 1.92 7.19 -4.55
C LYS A 41 1.53 6.05 -3.59
N VAL A 42 0.51 6.30 -2.78
CA VAL A 42 -0.09 5.29 -1.90
C VAL A 42 -1.59 5.22 -2.18
N ALA A 43 -2.08 4.00 -2.47
CA ALA A 43 -3.50 3.73 -2.61
C ALA A 43 -3.95 2.79 -1.49
N PHE A 44 -4.94 3.21 -0.70
CA PHE A 44 -5.46 2.48 0.44
C PHE A 44 -6.95 2.18 0.28
N THR A 45 -7.37 0.98 0.68
CA THR A 45 -8.78 0.60 0.75
C THR A 45 -9.06 0.01 2.12
N GLY A 46 -10.01 0.58 2.86
CA GLY A 46 -10.30 0.13 4.22
C GLY A 46 -11.21 1.09 4.98
N SER A 47 -10.99 1.16 6.30
CA SER A 47 -11.75 2.04 7.21
C SER A 47 -11.21 3.48 7.19
N THR A 48 -12.11 4.45 7.30
CA THR A 48 -11.79 5.90 7.29
C THR A 48 -10.82 6.33 8.39
N LEU A 49 -10.91 5.71 9.58
CA LEU A 49 -10.00 6.02 10.69
C LEU A 49 -8.55 5.64 10.38
N VAL A 50 -8.35 4.51 9.69
CA VAL A 50 -7.01 4.04 9.31
C VAL A 50 -6.49 4.84 8.13
N GLY A 51 -7.34 5.17 7.15
CA GLY A 51 -6.92 5.96 6.01
C GLY A 51 -6.49 7.37 6.37
N ARG A 52 -7.17 8.03 7.32
CA ARG A 52 -6.70 9.31 7.90
C ARG A 52 -5.31 9.21 8.50
N LYS A 53 -5.03 8.17 9.31
CA LYS A 53 -3.69 7.94 9.89
C LYS A 53 -2.62 7.73 8.81
N ILE A 54 -2.96 6.98 7.76
CA ILE A 54 -2.04 6.74 6.64
C ILE A 54 -1.79 8.03 5.86
N MET A 55 -2.82 8.85 5.64
CA MET A 55 -2.72 10.16 5.01
C MET A 55 -1.80 11.10 5.81
N GLU A 56 -1.98 11.16 7.13
CA GLU A 56 -1.09 11.95 8.01
C GLU A 56 0.37 11.51 7.90
N ALA A 57 0.63 10.19 7.87
CA ALA A 57 1.98 9.66 7.69
C ALA A 57 2.57 9.94 6.29
N ALA A 58 1.73 9.91 5.25
CA ALA A 58 2.13 10.25 3.88
C ALA A 58 2.46 11.73 3.72
N VAL A 59 1.70 12.61 4.39
CA VAL A 59 1.94 14.07 4.42
C VAL A 59 3.24 14.39 5.14
N LYS A 60 3.49 13.77 6.31
CA LYS A 60 4.71 13.99 7.10
C LYS A 60 6.00 13.53 6.42
N SER A 61 5.92 12.61 5.44
CA SER A 61 7.10 12.08 4.76
C SER A 61 7.47 12.91 3.53
N ASN A 62 6.74 12.74 2.43
CA ASN A 62 7.09 13.34 1.15
C ASN A 62 5.87 13.90 0.40
N LEU A 63 4.80 14.25 1.13
CA LEU A 63 3.53 14.75 0.56
C LEU A 63 3.04 13.91 -0.63
N LYS A 64 3.09 12.58 -0.45
CA LYS A 64 2.82 11.64 -1.53
C LYS A 64 1.38 11.72 -1.99
N ARG A 65 1.16 11.41 -3.27
CA ARG A 65 -0.20 11.35 -3.79
C ARG A 65 -0.96 10.20 -3.14
N PHE A 66 -2.06 10.53 -2.45
CA PHE A 66 -2.85 9.56 -1.71
C PHE A 66 -4.21 9.33 -2.38
N THR A 67 -4.63 8.06 -2.45
CA THR A 67 -5.98 7.69 -2.91
C THR A 67 -6.57 6.71 -1.91
N GLU A 68 -7.60 7.12 -1.19
CA GLU A 68 -8.34 6.26 -0.28
C GLU A 68 -9.70 5.89 -0.86
N LYS A 69 -10.04 4.61 -0.79
CA LYS A 69 -11.40 4.12 -1.01
C LYS A 69 -11.96 3.59 0.30
N THR A 70 -12.84 4.37 0.91
CA THR A 70 -13.68 3.95 2.04
C THR A 70 -15.08 3.66 1.55
N ARG A 71 -15.69 2.60 2.10
CA ARG A 71 -17.14 2.46 1.98
C ARG A 71 -17.77 3.52 2.88
N CYS A 72 -18.54 4.45 2.31
CA CYS A 72 -19.42 5.29 3.11
C CYS A 72 -20.35 4.37 3.90
N LYS A 73 -20.41 4.55 5.22
CA LYS A 73 -21.58 4.09 5.95
C LYS A 73 -22.74 5.02 5.63
#